data_AF-A0A3G3MI98-F1
#
_entry.id   AF-A0A3G3MI98-F1
#
_cell.length_a   1.000
_cell.length_b   1.000
_cell.length_c   1.000
_cell.angle_alpha   90.00
_cell.angle_beta   90.00
_cell.angle_gamma   90.00
#
_symmetry.space_group_name_H-M   'P 1'
#
loop_
_entity.id
_entity.type
_entity.pdbx_description
1 polymer ?
#
loop_
_entity_poly.entity_id
_entity_poly.type
_entity_poly.pdbx_seq_one_letter_code
_entity_poly.pdbx_strand_id
1 'polypeptide(L)'
;MPKIYFMFLYVFLLPFVVLITIQMVRIFMREYWLVILKRQQFNQNFTGDDMFNLARLYTSKKEWFSCIRTLESSLQNGLQNKYVYLNALGFCYYSMGYYDLAKNYYVNAINSKNDYTLALSNLAKVYVATKNHDKALKVYEVLLKYDPDYKHAKDNFESLRNRDSRI
;
A
#
# COMPACT_ATOMS: atom_id res chain seq x y z
N MET A 1 17.92 -55.75 13.47
CA MET A 1 18.00 -54.68 14.48
C MET A 1 17.57 -53.27 14.03
N PRO A 2 17.84 -52.76 12.80
CA PRO A 2 17.51 -51.36 12.48
C PRO A 2 16.00 -51.03 12.38
N LYS A 3 15.15 -52.00 12.04
CA LYS A 3 13.69 -51.79 11.91
C LYS A 3 13.00 -51.39 13.23
N ILE A 4 13.49 -51.89 14.36
CA ILE A 4 12.93 -51.58 15.69
C ILE A 4 13.21 -50.12 16.07
N TYR A 5 14.42 -49.64 15.76
CA TYR A 5 14.80 -48.23 15.97
C TYR A 5 13.90 -47.28 15.19
N PHE A 6 13.63 -47.57 13.91
CA PHE A 6 12.71 -46.76 13.10
C PHE A 6 11.28 -46.76 13.66
N MET A 7 10.84 -47.86 14.26
CA MET A 7 9.51 -47.96 14.86
C MET A 7 9.40 -47.08 16.12
N PHE A 8 10.41 -47.14 17.00
CA PHE A 8 10.46 -46.26 18.18
C PHE A 8 10.59 -44.78 17.80
N LEU A 9 11.42 -44.47 16.80
CA LEU A 9 11.58 -43.11 16.29
C LEU A 9 10.26 -42.55 15.73
N TYR A 10 9.51 -43.37 15.00
CA TYR A 10 8.21 -42.97 14.44
C TYR A 10 7.19 -42.68 15.55
N VAL A 11 7.10 -43.54 16.56
CA VAL A 11 6.20 -43.35 17.72
C VAL A 11 6.57 -42.08 18.49
N PHE A 12 7.87 -41.77 18.61
CA PHE A 12 8.35 -40.57 19.28
C PHE A 12 8.09 -39.27 18.50
N LEU A 13 8.23 -39.29 17.18
CA LEU A 13 8.06 -38.10 16.33
C LEU A 13 6.61 -37.77 16.01
N LEU A 14 5.72 -38.76 15.96
CA LEU A 14 4.30 -38.56 15.63
C LEU A 14 3.58 -37.52 16.50
N PRO A 15 3.72 -37.50 17.84
CA PRO A 15 3.10 -36.46 18.66
C PRO A 15 3.67 -35.06 18.38
N PHE A 16 4.96 -34.93 18.07
CA PHE A 16 5.54 -33.64 17.69
C PHE A 16 4.97 -33.13 16.37
N VAL A 17 4.82 -34.01 15.36
CA VAL A 17 4.20 -33.64 14.08
C VAL A 17 2.76 -33.17 14.30
N VAL A 18 1.98 -33.89 15.11
CA VAL A 18 0.59 -33.51 15.44
C VAL A 18 0.53 -32.18 16.18
N LEU A 19 1.44 -31.91 17.12
CA LEU A 19 1.49 -30.62 17.82
C LEU A 19 1.81 -29.47 16.87
N ILE A 20 2.80 -29.64 16.00
CA ILE A 20 3.20 -28.63 15.02
C ILE A 20 2.08 -28.38 14.02
N THR A 21 1.40 -29.42 13.52
CA THR A 21 0.28 -29.23 12.59
C THR A 21 -0.89 -28.51 13.26
N ILE A 22 -1.22 -28.82 14.50
CA ILE A 22 -2.26 -28.09 15.25
C ILE A 22 -1.89 -26.61 15.44
N GLN A 23 -0.62 -26.32 15.77
CA GLN A 23 -0.15 -24.93 15.92
C GLN A 23 -0.22 -24.17 14.59
N MET A 24 0.23 -24.79 13.50
CA MET A 24 0.14 -24.23 12.15
C MET A 24 -1.30 -23.91 11.77
N VAL A 25 -2.23 -24.86 11.96
CA VAL A 25 -3.66 -24.65 11.68
C VAL A 25 -4.22 -23.52 12.55
N ARG A 26 -3.88 -23.45 13.84
CA ARG A 26 -4.32 -22.34 14.72
C ARG A 26 -3.82 -20.98 14.24
N ILE A 27 -2.57 -20.89 13.79
CA ILE A 27 -1.99 -19.64 13.25
C ILE A 27 -2.73 -19.25 11.97
N PHE A 28 -2.89 -20.17 11.01
CA PHE A 28 -3.61 -19.88 9.77
C PHE A 28 -5.06 -19.48 10.02
N MET A 29 -5.76 -20.17 10.92
CA MET A 29 -7.13 -19.84 11.28
C MET A 29 -7.22 -18.48 11.97
N ARG A 30 -6.27 -18.13 12.85
CA ARG A 30 -6.23 -16.81 13.49
C ARG A 30 -6.01 -15.69 12.47
N GLU A 31 -5.07 -15.86 11.56
CA GLU A 31 -4.82 -14.89 10.48
C GLU A 31 -6.05 -14.77 9.57
N TYR A 32 -6.66 -15.89 9.20
CA TYR A 32 -7.89 -15.93 8.41
C TYR A 32 -9.05 -15.20 9.11
N TRP A 33 -9.27 -15.49 10.39
CA TRP A 33 -10.29 -14.82 11.20
C TRP A 33 -10.02 -13.34 11.36
N LEU A 34 -8.78 -12.93 11.61
CA LEU A 34 -8.40 -11.51 11.70
C LEU A 34 -8.70 -10.77 10.40
N VAL A 35 -8.45 -11.38 9.25
CA VAL A 35 -8.77 -10.81 7.94
C VAL A 35 -10.29 -10.65 7.79
N ILE A 36 -11.09 -11.65 8.18
CA ILE A 36 -12.56 -11.58 8.10
C ILE A 36 -13.13 -10.56 9.08
N LEU A 37 -12.68 -10.55 10.33
CA LEU A 37 -13.13 -9.61 11.36
C LEU A 37 -12.81 -8.18 10.98
N LYS A 38 -11.58 -7.94 10.50
CA LYS A 38 -11.20 -6.68 9.87
C LYS A 38 -12.18 -6.37 8.76
N ARG A 39 -12.37 -7.26 7.77
CA ARG A 39 -13.27 -7.05 6.63
C ARG A 39 -14.72 -6.71 7.06
N GLN A 40 -15.24 -7.33 8.11
CA GLN A 40 -16.59 -7.05 8.64
C GLN A 40 -16.66 -5.71 9.36
N GLN A 41 -15.69 -5.40 10.22
CA GLN A 41 -15.59 -4.10 10.89
C GLN A 41 -15.40 -2.96 9.87
N PHE A 42 -14.63 -3.22 8.83
CA PHE A 42 -14.32 -2.31 7.74
C PHE A 42 -15.45 -2.15 6.72
N ASN A 43 -16.41 -3.08 6.65
CA ASN A 43 -17.50 -3.05 5.66
C ASN A 43 -18.55 -1.98 5.93
N GLN A 44 -18.54 -1.32 7.11
CA GLN A 44 -19.64 -0.46 7.52
C GLN A 44 -19.39 1.04 7.37
N ASN A 45 -18.15 1.55 7.23
CA ASN A 45 -17.84 2.93 6.83
C ASN A 45 -16.32 3.15 6.82
N PHE A 46 -15.67 3.04 5.67
CA PHE A 46 -14.26 3.43 5.55
C PHE A 46 -14.14 4.94 5.37
N THR A 47 -13.43 5.58 6.30
CA THR A 47 -13.06 6.99 6.21
C THR A 47 -11.65 7.15 5.62
N GLY A 48 -11.26 8.39 5.26
CA GLY A 48 -9.90 8.69 4.80
C GLY A 48 -8.81 8.32 5.82
N ASP A 49 -9.14 8.38 7.12
CA ASP A 49 -8.21 8.11 8.22
C ASP A 49 -7.93 6.62 8.39
N ASP A 50 -8.94 5.76 8.25
CA ASP A 50 -8.79 4.30 8.31
C ASP A 50 -7.82 3.80 7.25
N MET A 51 -7.81 4.47 6.12
CA MET A 51 -7.03 4.10 4.95
C MET A 51 -5.57 4.52 5.06
N PHE A 52 -5.33 5.73 5.59
CA PHE A 52 -3.99 6.15 5.97
C PHE A 52 -3.41 5.23 7.05
N ASN A 53 -4.22 4.83 8.03
CA ASN A 53 -3.81 3.87 9.05
C ASN A 53 -3.53 2.47 8.48
N LEU A 54 -4.32 2.00 7.51
CA LEU A 54 -4.14 0.71 6.85
C LEU A 54 -2.88 0.69 5.98
N ALA A 55 -2.67 1.74 5.17
CA ALA A 55 -1.43 1.93 4.43
C ALA A 55 -0.25 1.96 5.39
N ARG A 56 -0.29 2.79 6.45
CA ARG A 56 0.78 2.90 7.45
C ARG A 56 1.07 1.57 8.15
N LEU A 57 0.04 0.78 8.46
CA LEU A 57 0.17 -0.55 9.08
C LEU A 57 0.85 -1.56 8.16
N TYR A 58 0.48 -1.61 6.89
CA TYR A 58 1.13 -2.52 5.94
C TYR A 58 2.54 -2.06 5.56
N THR A 59 2.75 -0.75 5.48
CA THR A 59 4.05 -0.12 5.23
C THR A 59 5.02 -0.42 6.38
N SER A 60 4.58 -0.31 7.63
CA SER A 60 5.43 -0.59 8.80
C SER A 60 5.85 -2.07 8.88
N LYS A 61 5.00 -2.97 8.36
CA LYS A 61 5.29 -4.40 8.26
C LYS A 61 5.96 -4.82 6.94
N LYS A 62 6.12 -3.91 5.97
CA LYS A 62 6.57 -4.18 4.59
C LYS A 62 5.74 -5.27 3.88
N GLU A 63 4.49 -5.46 4.28
CA GLU A 63 3.56 -6.46 3.72
C GLU A 63 2.81 -5.89 2.50
N TRP A 64 3.54 -5.53 1.45
CA TRP A 64 2.99 -4.82 0.28
C TRP A 64 1.97 -5.64 -0.51
N PHE A 65 2.20 -6.95 -0.64
CA PHE A 65 1.29 -7.83 -1.37
C PHE A 65 -0.06 -7.96 -0.67
N SER A 66 -0.05 -8.07 0.66
CA SER A 66 -1.27 -8.06 1.48
C SER A 66 -2.03 -6.74 1.35
N CYS A 67 -1.31 -5.60 1.36
CA CYS A 67 -1.89 -4.27 1.07
C CYS A 67 -2.64 -4.27 -0.26
N ILE A 68 -1.95 -4.62 -1.35
CA ILE A 68 -2.50 -4.56 -2.71
C ILE A 68 -3.74 -5.45 -2.84
N ARG A 69 -3.63 -6.72 -2.42
CA ARG A 69 -4.75 -7.68 -2.48
C ARG A 69 -5.99 -7.18 -1.74
N THR A 70 -5.81 -6.60 -0.56
CA THR A 70 -6.92 -6.05 0.22
C THR A 70 -7.55 -4.85 -0.49
N LEU A 71 -6.75 -3.91 -0.98
CA LEU A 71 -7.25 -2.71 -1.65
C LEU A 71 -7.95 -3.01 -2.99
N GLU A 72 -7.43 -3.97 -3.77
CA GLU A 72 -8.05 -4.41 -5.03
C GLU A 72 -9.41 -5.07 -4.79
N SER A 73 -9.51 -5.94 -3.77
CA SER A 73 -10.79 -6.55 -3.38
C SER A 73 -11.80 -5.51 -2.92
N SER A 74 -11.36 -4.45 -2.23
CA SER A 74 -12.21 -3.33 -1.83
C SER A 74 -12.76 -2.57 -3.05
N LEU A 75 -11.93 -2.31 -4.06
CA LEU A 75 -12.33 -1.52 -5.24
C LEU A 75 -13.49 -2.14 -6.04
N GLN A 76 -13.63 -3.46 -6.02
CA GLN A 76 -14.67 -4.20 -6.75
C GLN A 76 -16.09 -3.99 -6.17
N ASN A 77 -16.23 -3.55 -4.92
CA ASN A 77 -17.53 -3.43 -4.25
C ASN A 77 -18.21 -2.05 -4.43
N GLY A 78 -17.79 -1.24 -5.41
CA GLY A 78 -18.45 0.04 -5.71
C GLY A 78 -18.34 1.08 -4.59
N LEU A 79 -17.19 1.13 -3.91
CA LEU A 79 -16.99 1.98 -2.73
C LEU A 79 -17.07 3.47 -3.04
N GLN A 80 -17.69 4.23 -2.12
CA GLN A 80 -17.54 5.68 -2.07
C GLN A 80 -16.05 6.05 -1.84
N ASN A 81 -15.63 7.21 -2.35
CA ASN A 81 -14.25 7.70 -2.26
C ASN A 81 -13.19 6.81 -2.94
N LYS A 82 -13.50 6.25 -4.11
CA LYS A 82 -12.58 5.45 -4.95
C LYS A 82 -11.17 6.04 -5.09
N TYR A 83 -11.04 7.36 -5.22
CA TYR A 83 -9.75 8.07 -5.32
C TYR A 83 -8.79 7.79 -4.15
N VAL A 84 -9.32 7.58 -2.94
CA VAL A 84 -8.53 7.25 -1.76
C VAL A 84 -7.86 5.90 -1.94
N TYR A 85 -8.62 4.85 -2.31
CA TYR A 85 -8.15 3.48 -2.63
C TYR A 85 -7.08 3.46 -3.72
N LEU A 86 -7.32 4.18 -4.79
CA LEU A 86 -6.36 4.32 -5.88
C LEU A 86 -5.06 4.94 -5.40
N ASN A 87 -5.10 5.96 -4.53
CA ASN A 87 -3.90 6.57 -3.99
C ASN A 87 -3.08 5.64 -3.07
N ALA A 88 -3.67 4.85 -2.18
CA ALA A 88 -2.84 3.91 -1.41
C ALA A 88 -2.34 2.73 -2.23
N LEU A 89 -3.08 2.27 -3.24
CA LEU A 89 -2.54 1.30 -4.20
C LEU A 89 -1.28 1.88 -4.86
N GLY A 90 -1.38 3.12 -5.35
CA GLY A 90 -0.23 3.84 -5.89
C GLY A 90 0.94 3.92 -4.91
N PHE A 91 0.66 4.17 -3.62
CA PHE A 91 1.68 4.23 -2.57
C PHE A 91 2.35 2.87 -2.30
N CYS A 92 1.58 1.78 -2.26
CA CYS A 92 2.12 0.43 -2.11
C CYS A 92 3.02 0.07 -3.32
N TYR A 93 2.59 0.36 -4.56
CA TYR A 93 3.44 0.16 -5.75
C TYR A 93 4.68 1.06 -5.79
N TYR A 94 4.56 2.33 -5.40
CA TYR A 94 5.69 3.27 -5.31
C TYR A 94 6.75 2.75 -4.33
N SER A 95 6.31 2.26 -3.17
CA SER A 95 7.20 1.73 -2.12
C SER A 95 7.92 0.45 -2.54
N MET A 96 7.36 -0.29 -3.50
CA MET A 96 7.99 -1.46 -4.12
C MET A 96 8.89 -1.10 -5.31
N GLY A 97 8.97 0.18 -5.71
CA GLY A 97 9.74 0.64 -6.88
C GLY A 97 9.02 0.48 -8.22
N TYR A 98 7.76 0.02 -8.24
CA TYR A 98 6.96 -0.09 -9.45
C TYR A 98 6.34 1.26 -9.84
N TYR A 99 7.19 2.19 -10.29
CA TYR A 99 6.81 3.59 -10.53
C TYR A 99 5.75 3.78 -11.62
N ASP A 100 5.75 2.96 -12.67
CA ASP A 100 4.74 3.08 -13.73
C ASP A 100 3.34 2.66 -13.26
N LEU A 101 3.25 1.59 -12.47
CA LEU A 101 1.99 1.18 -11.83
C LEU A 101 1.54 2.27 -10.85
N ALA A 102 2.45 2.74 -10.00
CA ALA A 102 2.16 3.81 -9.04
C ALA A 102 1.57 5.05 -9.72
N LYS A 103 2.22 5.51 -10.80
CA LYS A 103 1.76 6.61 -11.64
C LYS A 103 0.34 6.39 -12.16
N ASN A 104 0.05 5.21 -12.72
CA ASN A 104 -1.28 4.90 -13.25
C ASN A 104 -2.37 4.98 -12.17
N TYR A 105 -2.09 4.43 -10.97
CA TYR A 105 -3.04 4.51 -9.86
C TYR A 105 -3.23 5.94 -9.35
N TYR A 106 -2.17 6.75 -9.24
CA TYR A 106 -2.31 8.16 -8.87
C TYR A 106 -3.09 8.97 -9.90
N VAL A 107 -2.85 8.76 -11.19
CA VAL A 107 -3.62 9.41 -12.27
C VAL A 107 -5.09 9.01 -12.19
N ASN A 108 -5.39 7.73 -11.97
CA ASN A 108 -6.77 7.28 -11.79
C ASN A 108 -7.41 7.89 -10.53
N ALA A 109 -6.65 8.08 -9.45
CA ALA A 109 -7.13 8.76 -8.25
C ALA A 109 -7.51 10.22 -8.56
N ILE A 110 -6.64 10.93 -9.27
CA ILE A 110 -6.87 12.32 -9.70
C ILE A 110 -8.08 12.40 -10.64
N ASN A 111 -8.20 11.51 -11.61
CA ASN A 111 -9.37 11.46 -12.51
C ASN A 111 -10.68 11.20 -11.76
N SER A 112 -10.62 10.50 -10.62
CA SER A 112 -11.78 10.27 -9.76
C SER A 112 -12.07 11.46 -8.84
N LYS A 113 -11.07 12.29 -8.51
CA LYS A 113 -11.19 13.51 -7.71
C LYS A 113 -10.02 14.46 -8.04
N ASN A 114 -10.30 15.48 -8.86
CA ASN A 114 -9.27 16.34 -9.45
C ASN A 114 -8.50 17.18 -8.42
N ASP A 115 -9.16 17.59 -7.32
CA ASP A 115 -8.61 18.39 -6.23
C ASP A 115 -7.95 17.53 -5.13
N TYR A 116 -7.71 16.24 -5.37
CA TYR A 116 -7.09 15.36 -4.37
C TYR A 116 -5.57 15.58 -4.27
N THR A 117 -5.19 16.59 -3.49
CA THR A 117 -3.80 17.07 -3.31
C THR A 117 -2.82 15.98 -2.89
N LEU A 118 -3.26 14.97 -2.12
CA LEU A 118 -2.40 13.85 -1.72
C LEU A 118 -1.94 13.00 -2.92
N ALA A 119 -2.83 12.72 -3.87
CA ALA A 119 -2.47 11.97 -5.08
C ALA A 119 -1.59 12.81 -6.02
N LEU A 120 -1.84 14.12 -6.13
CA LEU A 120 -0.97 15.04 -6.87
C LEU A 120 0.44 15.06 -6.27
N SER A 121 0.55 15.16 -4.95
CA SER A 121 1.84 15.15 -4.23
C SER A 121 2.62 13.87 -4.49
N ASN A 122 1.93 12.72 -4.43
CA ASN A 122 2.56 11.44 -4.68
C ASN A 122 2.92 11.21 -6.16
N LEU A 123 2.11 11.69 -7.10
CA LEU A 123 2.43 11.66 -8.52
C LEU A 123 3.68 12.51 -8.83
N ALA A 124 3.80 13.69 -8.22
CA ALA A 124 4.99 14.52 -8.36
C ALA A 124 6.25 13.80 -7.82
N LYS A 125 6.15 13.11 -6.67
CA LYS A 125 7.24 12.27 -6.15
C LYS A 125 7.64 11.15 -7.10
N VAL A 126 6.68 10.50 -7.77
CA VAL A 126 6.98 9.49 -8.81
C VAL A 126 7.79 10.12 -9.95
N TYR A 127 7.39 11.30 -10.42
CA TYR A 127 8.13 12.00 -11.49
C TYR A 127 9.53 12.42 -11.05
N VAL A 128 9.71 12.87 -9.81
CA VAL A 128 11.04 13.15 -9.24
C VAL A 128 11.89 11.87 -9.17
N ALA A 129 11.34 10.76 -8.66
CA ALA A 129 12.04 9.48 -8.54
C ALA A 129 12.46 8.92 -9.91
N THR A 130 11.67 9.18 -10.94
CA THR A 130 11.94 8.77 -12.33
C THR A 130 12.70 9.83 -13.15
N LYS A 131 13.23 10.89 -12.52
CA LYS A 131 13.99 11.99 -13.13
C LYS A 131 13.24 12.80 -14.20
N ASN A 132 11.91 12.75 -14.18
CA ASN A 132 11.03 13.52 -15.06
C ASN A 132 10.70 14.88 -14.43
N HIS A 133 11.70 15.74 -14.23
CA HIS A 133 11.56 17.00 -13.48
C HIS A 133 10.52 17.97 -14.07
N ASP A 134 10.45 18.09 -15.40
CA ASP A 134 9.43 18.93 -16.09
C ASP A 134 8.00 18.52 -15.72
N LYS A 135 7.74 17.22 -15.66
CA LYS A 135 6.41 16.68 -15.31
C LYS A 135 6.14 16.87 -13.82
N ALA A 136 7.15 16.71 -12.97
CA ALA A 136 7.02 16.96 -11.54
C ALA A 136 6.62 18.42 -11.26
N LEU A 137 7.29 19.39 -11.92
CA LEU A 137 6.98 20.82 -11.80
C LEU A 137 5.53 21.11 -12.18
N LYS A 138 5.06 20.61 -13.33
CA LYS A 138 3.66 20.79 -13.77
C LYS A 138 2.65 20.23 -12.75
N VAL A 139 2.94 19.07 -12.15
CA VAL A 139 2.05 18.49 -11.13
C VAL A 139 2.08 19.31 -9.84
N TYR A 140 3.24 19.82 -9.42
CA TYR A 140 3.34 20.71 -8.27
C TYR A 140 2.61 22.05 -8.51
N GLU A 141 2.66 22.62 -9.72
CA GLU A 141 1.88 23.80 -10.06
C GLU A 141 0.37 23.54 -9.91
N VAL A 142 -0.11 22.40 -10.42
CA VAL A 142 -1.53 22.02 -10.26
C VAL A 142 -1.87 21.83 -8.78
N LEU A 143 -1.01 21.17 -8.01
CA LEU A 143 -1.21 20.97 -6.57
C LEU A 143 -1.33 22.31 -5.84
N LEU A 144 -0.39 23.24 -6.08
CA LEU A 144 -0.37 24.54 -5.43
C LEU A 144 -1.52 25.47 -5.87
N LYS A 145 -2.19 25.19 -6.99
CA LYS A 145 -3.46 25.85 -7.34
C LYS A 145 -4.62 25.41 -6.44
N TYR A 146 -4.63 24.15 -6.02
CA TYR A 146 -5.66 23.61 -5.12
C TYR A 146 -5.34 23.87 -3.66
N ASP A 147 -4.07 23.81 -3.28
CA ASP A 147 -3.58 24.06 -1.92
C ASP A 147 -2.29 24.88 -1.95
N PRO A 148 -2.40 26.23 -1.96
CA PRO A 148 -1.26 27.14 -2.00
C PRO A 148 -0.32 27.01 -0.80
N ASP A 149 -0.82 26.52 0.34
CA ASP A 149 -0.09 26.42 1.61
C ASP A 149 0.55 25.04 1.83
N TYR A 150 0.50 24.16 0.82
CA TYR A 150 1.13 22.84 0.88
C TYR A 150 2.67 22.96 0.90
N LYS A 151 3.24 23.14 2.09
CA LYS A 151 4.66 23.46 2.34
C LYS A 151 5.62 22.54 1.57
N HIS A 152 5.42 21.23 1.67
CA HIS A 152 6.29 20.26 0.98
C HIS A 152 6.27 20.38 -0.54
N ALA A 153 5.17 20.82 -1.14
CA ALA A 153 5.06 21.00 -2.59
C ALA A 153 5.80 22.27 -3.00
N LYS A 154 5.66 23.35 -2.23
CA LYS A 154 6.39 24.61 -2.45
C LYS A 154 7.90 24.40 -2.38
N ASP A 155 8.38 23.75 -1.31
CA ASP A 155 9.81 23.47 -1.12
C ASP A 155 10.39 22.64 -2.29
N ASN A 156 9.68 21.59 -2.71
CA ASN A 156 10.12 20.73 -3.81
C ASN A 156 10.04 21.46 -5.17
N PHE A 157 9.00 22.26 -5.41
CA PHE A 157 8.85 23.05 -6.62
C PHE A 157 9.98 24.06 -6.79
N GLU A 158 10.29 24.83 -5.75
CA GLU A 158 11.39 25.80 -5.75
C GLU A 158 12.75 25.09 -5.92
N SER A 159 12.96 23.96 -5.25
CA SER A 159 14.19 23.16 -5.37
C SER A 159 14.43 22.68 -6.81
N LEU A 160 13.39 22.18 -7.48
CA LEU A 160 13.47 21.73 -8.88
C LEU A 160 13.72 22.89 -9.83
N ARG A 161 12.96 23.99 -9.71
CA ARG A 161 13.11 25.16 -10.59
C ARG A 161 14.50 25.79 -10.48
N ASN A 162 15.07 25.82 -9.27
CA ASN A 162 16.41 26.35 -9.04
C ASN A 162 17.54 25.45 -9.55
N ARG A 163 17.27 24.16 -9.83
CA ARG A 163 18.23 23.27 -10.49
C ARG A 163 18.26 23.51 -11.99
N ASP A 164 17.08 23.70 -12.59
CA ASP A 164 16.96 23.96 -14.03
C ASP A 164 17.53 25.31 -14.44
N SER A 165 17.50 26.33 -13.57
CA SER A 165 18.10 27.65 -13.84
C SER A 165 19.62 27.73 -13.69
N ARG A 166 20.29 26.63 -13.32
CA ARG A 166 21.76 26.56 -13.11
C ARG A 166 22.50 25.83 -14.24
N ILE A 167 21.79 25.37 -15.26
CA ILE A 167 22.31 24.72 -16.47
C ILE A 167 22.24 25.72 -17.62
#